data_AF-A0A2V9KXL7-F1
#
_entry.id   AF-A0A2V9KXL7-F1
#
_cell.length_a   1.000
_cell.length_b   1.000
_cell.length_c   1.000
_cell.angle_alpha   90.00
_cell.angle_beta   90.00
_cell.angle_gamma   90.00
#
_symmetry.space_group_name_H-M   'P 1'
#
loop_
_entity.id
_entity.type
_entity.pdbx_description
1 polymer ?
#
loop_
_entity_poly.entity_id
_entity_poly.type
_entity_poly.pdbx_seq_one_letter_code
_entity_poly.pdbx_strand_id
1 'polypeptide(L)'
;MALAYYDLKDFDRAEERLRWMFERNPDSALLHLRTGNAHRINRRYQEALTELQKARALDPNLPSLYLELGLTYIGLKDAAAAQTALEKEVRRHPGSAEAHLTLGELFLVVKHDYARALES
;
A
#
# COMPACT_ATOMS: atom_id res chain seq x y z
N MET A 1 13.35 19.39 -13.67
CA MET A 1 13.22 19.95 -12.30
C MET A 1 11.78 20.31 -11.92
N ALA A 2 10.82 20.49 -12.84
CA ALA A 2 9.44 20.83 -12.50
C ALA A 2 8.65 19.67 -11.83
N LEU A 3 8.83 18.42 -12.27
CA LEU A 3 8.12 17.26 -11.72
C LEU A 3 8.39 17.04 -10.22
N ALA A 4 9.65 17.08 -9.81
CA ALA A 4 10.03 16.96 -8.40
C ALA A 4 9.45 18.09 -7.52
N TYR A 5 9.27 19.29 -8.08
CA TYR A 5 8.69 20.44 -7.36
C TYR A 5 7.17 20.34 -7.23
N TYR A 6 6.49 19.73 -8.21
CA TYR A 6 5.05 19.45 -8.14
C TYR A 6 4.76 18.36 -7.12
N ASP A 7 5.52 17.26 -7.17
CA ASP A 7 5.41 16.15 -6.23
C ASP A 7 5.60 16.66 -4.79
N LEU A 8 6.69 17.38 -4.50
CA LEU A 8 6.95 17.98 -3.18
C LEU A 8 5.84 18.89 -2.66
N LYS A 9 5.26 19.72 -3.54
CA LYS A 9 4.22 20.68 -3.14
C LYS A 9 2.87 20.03 -2.87
N ASP A 10 2.57 18.92 -3.53
CA ASP A 10 1.39 18.11 -3.24
C ASP A 10 1.58 17.28 -1.97
N PHE A 11 2.81 16.88 -1.63
CA PHE A 11 3.12 16.24 -0.35
C PHE A 11 2.94 17.16 0.85
N ASP A 12 3.47 18.39 0.78
CA ASP A 12 3.32 19.36 1.88
C ASP A 12 1.82 19.64 2.15
N ARG A 13 1.02 19.74 1.08
CA ARG A 13 -0.44 19.90 1.19
C ARG A 13 -1.14 18.66 1.72
N ALA A 14 -0.68 17.46 1.34
CA ALA A 14 -1.22 16.22 1.85
C ALA A 14 -0.95 16.08 3.35
N GLU A 15 0.27 16.38 3.81
CA GLU A 15 0.63 16.37 5.23
C GLU A 15 -0.18 17.40 6.04
N GLU A 16 -0.37 18.61 5.50
CA GLU A 16 -1.17 19.65 6.17
C GLU A 16 -2.65 19.26 6.27
N ARG A 17 -3.23 18.67 5.21
CA ARG A 17 -4.60 18.12 5.24
C ARG A 17 -4.74 16.94 6.20
N LEU A 18 -3.75 16.05 6.24
CA LEU A 18 -3.74 14.91 7.15
C LEU A 18 -3.66 15.39 8.60
N ARG A 19 -2.82 16.38 8.90
CA ARG A 19 -2.71 17.00 10.23
C ARG A 19 -4.04 17.62 10.70
N TRP A 20 -4.71 18.37 9.83
CA TRP A 20 -6.03 18.93 10.12
C TRP A 20 -7.09 17.85 10.39
N MET A 21 -7.01 16.71 9.70
CA MET A 21 -7.90 15.56 9.94
C MET A 21 -7.59 14.86 11.27
N PHE A 22 -6.31 14.71 11.63
CA PHE A 22 -5.88 14.14 12.91
C PHE A 22 -6.36 14.96 14.12
N GLU A 23 -6.40 16.28 14.00
CA GLU A 23 -6.91 17.17 15.06
C GLU A 23 -8.42 17.01 15.30
N ARG A 24 -9.16 16.50 14.31
CA ARG A 24 -10.63 16.37 14.38
C ARG A 24 -11.11 14.94 14.65
N ASN A 25 -10.41 13.94 14.13
CA ASN A 25 -10.73 12.52 14.32
C ASN A 25 -9.44 11.68 14.26
N PRO A 26 -8.66 11.63 15.36
CA PRO A 26 -7.38 10.94 15.40
C PRO A 26 -7.48 9.42 15.22
N ASP A 27 -8.67 8.84 15.42
CA ASP A 27 -8.92 7.38 15.42
C ASP A 27 -9.65 6.90 14.15
N SER A 28 -9.37 7.55 13.01
CA SER A 28 -9.98 7.16 11.74
C SER A 28 -9.10 6.17 10.98
N ALA A 29 -9.59 4.94 10.81
CA ALA A 29 -8.93 3.94 9.96
C ALA A 29 -8.66 4.49 8.53
N LEU A 30 -9.59 5.27 7.99
CA LEU A 30 -9.47 5.92 6.68
C LEU A 30 -8.34 6.95 6.65
N LEU A 31 -8.09 7.66 7.75
CA LEU A 31 -7.01 8.63 7.81
C LEU A 31 -5.66 7.93 7.74
N HIS A 32 -5.46 6.90 8.57
CA HIS A 32 -4.27 6.07 8.54
C HIS A 32 -4.07 5.37 7.18
N LEU A 33 -5.14 4.94 6.51
CA LEU A 33 -5.06 4.41 5.14
C LEU A 33 -4.51 5.45 4.16
N ARG A 34 -5.03 6.68 4.21
CA ARG A 34 -4.61 7.77 3.32
C ARG A 34 -3.17 8.21 3.59
N THR A 35 -2.76 8.31 4.86
CA THR A 35 -1.36 8.58 5.23
C THR A 35 -0.44 7.47 4.73
N GLY A 36 -0.84 6.21 4.92
CA GLY A 36 -0.10 5.06 4.44
C GLY A 36 0.09 5.06 2.93
N ASN A 37 -0.99 5.30 2.18
CA ASN A 37 -0.94 5.45 0.72
C ASN A 37 -0.02 6.60 0.29
N ALA A 38 -0.08 7.76 0.95
CA ALA A 38 0.79 8.90 0.67
C ALA A 38 2.28 8.56 0.88
N HIS A 39 2.60 7.88 1.99
CA HIS A 39 3.97 7.39 2.21
C HIS A 39 4.40 6.36 1.16
N ARG A 40 3.50 5.47 0.72
CA ARG A 40 3.81 4.47 -0.32
C ARG A 40 4.12 5.12 -1.66
N ILE A 41 3.32 6.10 -2.09
CA ILE A 41 3.56 6.87 -3.32
C ILE A 41 4.94 7.56 -3.26
N ASN A 42 5.32 8.02 -2.07
CA ASN A 42 6.64 8.59 -1.78
C ASN A 42 7.77 7.57 -1.63
N ARG A 43 7.51 6.28 -1.86
CA ARG A 43 8.46 5.17 -1.65
C ARG A 43 8.98 5.05 -0.20
N ARG A 44 8.31 5.70 0.76
CA ARG A 44 8.56 5.60 2.20
C ARG A 44 7.84 4.37 2.75
N TYR A 45 8.18 3.20 2.23
CA TYR A 45 7.38 1.98 2.43
C TYR A 45 7.28 1.52 3.88
N GLN A 46 8.32 1.75 4.70
CA GLN A 46 8.28 1.38 6.12
C GLN A 46 7.27 2.24 6.91
N GLU A 47 7.19 3.53 6.57
CA GLU A 47 6.25 4.47 7.18
C GLU A 47 4.83 4.20 6.69
N ALA A 48 4.69 3.90 5.38
CA ALA A 48 3.44 3.43 4.81
C ALA A 48 2.92 2.19 5.56
N LEU A 49 3.77 1.19 5.77
CA LEU A 49 3.40 -0.02 6.47
C LEU A 49 2.93 0.26 7.90
N THR A 50 3.60 1.17 8.61
CA THR A 50 3.25 1.55 9.99
C THR A 50 1.84 2.14 10.04
N GLU A 51 1.51 3.06 9.14
CA GLU A 51 0.20 3.69 9.09
C GLU A 51 -0.88 2.71 8.61
N LEU A 52 -0.62 1.90 7.59
CA LEU A 52 -1.55 0.88 7.13
C LEU A 52 -1.83 -0.19 8.20
N GLN A 53 -0.86 -0.52 9.06
CA GLN A 53 -1.09 -1.42 10.19
C GLN A 53 -2.02 -0.81 11.25
N LYS A 54 -1.93 0.50 11.51
CA LYS A 54 -2.89 1.22 12.38
C LYS A 54 -4.28 1.22 11.76
N ALA A 55 -4.38 1.53 10.46
CA ALA A 55 -5.64 1.44 9.72
C ALA A 55 -6.28 0.06 9.85
N ARG A 56 -5.49 -1.01 9.71
CA ARG A 56 -5.92 -2.40 9.87
C ARG A 56 -6.37 -2.73 11.29
N ALA A 57 -5.74 -2.17 12.31
CA ALA A 57 -6.12 -2.39 13.70
C ALA A 57 -7.48 -1.74 14.02
N LEU A 58 -7.75 -0.58 13.43
CA LEU A 58 -9.00 0.17 13.61
C LEU A 58 -10.15 -0.39 12.78
N ASP A 59 -9.91 -0.68 11.50
CA ASP A 59 -10.89 -1.30 10.61
C ASP A 59 -10.20 -2.31 9.67
N PRO A 60 -10.23 -3.61 10.00
CA PRO A 60 -9.64 -4.65 9.16
C PRO A 60 -10.47 -4.95 7.90
N ASN A 61 -11.63 -4.33 7.71
CA ASN A 61 -12.49 -4.51 6.54
C ASN A 61 -12.49 -3.29 5.62
N LEU A 62 -11.68 -2.28 5.94
CA LEU A 62 -11.60 -1.05 5.17
C LEU A 62 -11.27 -1.35 3.69
N PRO A 63 -12.06 -0.82 2.73
CA PRO A 63 -11.79 -1.01 1.31
C PRO A 63 -10.38 -0.56 0.93
N SER A 64 -9.75 -1.30 0.02
CA SER A 64 -8.39 -1.04 -0.49
C SER A 64 -7.27 -1.19 0.53
N LEU A 65 -7.54 -1.49 1.80
CA LEU A 65 -6.51 -1.63 2.82
C LEU A 65 -5.49 -2.72 2.50
N TYR A 66 -5.96 -3.91 2.08
CA TYR A 66 -5.04 -5.01 1.78
C TYR A 66 -4.38 -4.86 0.42
N LEU A 67 -5.01 -4.13 -0.52
CA LEU A 67 -4.35 -3.67 -1.74
C LEU A 67 -3.14 -2.78 -1.41
N GLU A 68 -3.34 -1.74 -0.59
CA GLU A 68 -2.27 -0.81 -0.21
C GLU A 68 -1.17 -1.49 0.60
N LEU A 69 -1.52 -2.44 1.49
CA LEU A 69 -0.54 -3.28 2.17
C LEU A 69 0.25 -4.14 1.17
N GLY A 70 -0.43 -4.76 0.21
CA GLY A 70 0.18 -5.56 -0.85
C GLY A 70 1.20 -4.79 -1.66
N LEU A 71 0.80 -3.62 -2.17
CA LEU A 71 1.66 -2.70 -2.92
C LEU A 71 2.84 -2.20 -2.07
N THR A 72 2.61 -1.95 -0.78
CA THR A 72 3.68 -1.56 0.16
C THR A 72 4.70 -2.68 0.36
N TYR A 73 4.25 -3.93 0.53
CA TYR A 73 5.13 -5.08 0.65
C TYR A 73 5.91 -5.37 -0.63
N ILE A 74 5.31 -5.15 -1.81
CA ILE A 74 6.05 -5.17 -3.10
C ILE A 74 7.19 -4.14 -3.08
N GLY A 75 6.93 -2.92 -2.61
CA GLY A 75 7.94 -1.88 -2.44
C GLY A 75 9.06 -2.28 -1.47
N LEU A 76 8.73 -3.03 -0.42
CA LEU A 76 9.68 -3.62 0.54
C LEU A 76 10.35 -4.90 0.03
N LYS A 77 9.99 -5.38 -1.17
CA LYS A 77 10.44 -6.66 -1.75
C LYS A 77 10.07 -7.90 -0.92
N ASP A 78 9.04 -7.81 -0.10
CA ASP A 78 8.46 -8.94 0.62
C ASP A 78 7.32 -9.55 -0.20
N ALA A 79 7.67 -10.39 -1.16
CA ALA A 79 6.71 -11.02 -2.07
C ALA A 79 5.70 -11.92 -1.33
N ALA A 80 6.10 -12.57 -0.24
CA ALA A 80 5.24 -13.47 0.52
C ALA A 80 4.14 -12.69 1.27
N ALA A 81 4.52 -11.60 1.94
CA ALA A 81 3.56 -10.73 2.60
C ALA A 81 2.66 -10.00 1.60
N ALA A 82 3.21 -9.59 0.46
CA ALA A 82 2.45 -8.97 -0.63
C ALA A 82 1.36 -9.91 -1.16
N GLN A 83 1.71 -11.16 -1.47
CA GLN A 83 0.77 -12.17 -1.96
C GLN A 83 -0.36 -12.37 -0.95
N THR A 84 -0.01 -12.58 0.32
CA THR A 84 -0.99 -12.81 1.39
C THR A 84 -1.98 -11.65 1.52
N ALA A 85 -1.49 -10.41 1.42
CA ALA A 85 -2.33 -9.22 1.49
C ALA A 85 -3.26 -9.12 0.26
N LEU A 86 -2.72 -9.25 -0.95
CA LEU A 86 -3.49 -9.14 -2.18
C LEU A 86 -4.57 -10.24 -2.32
N GLU A 87 -4.24 -11.48 -1.95
CA GLU A 87 -5.24 -12.55 -1.89
C GLU A 87 -6.37 -12.23 -0.90
N LYS A 88 -6.05 -11.59 0.22
CA LYS A 88 -7.07 -11.15 1.18
C LYS A 88 -7.93 -10.04 0.59
N GLU A 89 -7.36 -9.08 -0.14
CA GLU A 89 -8.14 -8.06 -0.84
C GLU A 89 -9.08 -8.71 -1.86
N VAL A 90 -8.60 -9.60 -2.72
CA VAL A 90 -9.41 -10.29 -3.74
C VAL A 90 -10.54 -11.10 -3.11
N ARG A 91 -10.28 -11.79 -1.99
CA ARG A 91 -11.33 -12.55 -1.28
C ARG A 91 -12.42 -11.66 -0.71
N ARG A 92 -12.06 -10.47 -0.20
CA ARG A 92 -13.02 -9.56 0.46
C ARG A 92 -13.71 -8.63 -0.53
N HIS A 93 -13.00 -8.18 -1.54
CA HIS A 93 -13.42 -7.26 -2.57
C HIS A 93 -13.13 -7.88 -3.95
N PRO A 94 -13.91 -8.89 -4.35
CA PRO A 94 -13.68 -9.62 -5.61
C PRO A 94 -13.77 -8.75 -6.87
N GLY A 95 -14.41 -7.58 -6.77
CA GLY A 95 -14.47 -6.57 -7.83
C GLY A 95 -13.23 -5.66 -7.95
N SER A 96 -12.22 -5.83 -7.10
CA SER A 96 -10.99 -5.03 -7.15
C SER A 96 -10.11 -5.45 -8.33
N ALA A 97 -10.36 -4.86 -9.51
CA ALA A 97 -9.58 -5.13 -10.71
C ALA A 97 -8.08 -4.89 -10.49
N GLU A 98 -7.72 -3.85 -9.74
CA GLU A 98 -6.33 -3.54 -9.40
C GLU A 98 -5.69 -4.66 -8.57
N ALA A 99 -6.38 -5.20 -7.56
CA ALA A 99 -5.83 -6.29 -6.75
C ALA A 99 -5.60 -7.57 -7.57
N HIS A 100 -6.51 -7.89 -8.51
CA HIS A 100 -6.31 -9.03 -9.42
C HIS A 100 -5.11 -8.83 -10.34
N LEU A 101 -4.94 -7.64 -10.91
CA LEU A 101 -3.81 -7.32 -11.77
C LEU A 101 -2.48 -7.39 -11.00
N THR A 102 -2.40 -6.72 -9.85
CA THR A 102 -1.20 -6.72 -9.01
C THR A 102 -0.83 -8.14 -8.55
N LEU A 103 -1.81 -8.96 -8.17
CA LEU A 103 -1.55 -10.34 -7.77
C LEU A 103 -1.03 -11.19 -8.94
N GLY A 104 -1.59 -10.99 -10.14
CA GLY A 104 -1.12 -11.65 -11.36
C GLY A 104 0.32 -11.27 -11.70
N GLU A 105 0.65 -9.98 -11.66
CA GLU A 105 2.01 -9.48 -11.87
C GLU A 105 3.00 -10.06 -10.85
N LEU A 106 2.60 -10.09 -9.57
CA LEU A 106 3.41 -10.67 -8.51
C LEU A 106 3.71 -12.15 -8.76
N PHE A 107 2.72 -12.94 -9.18
CA PHE A 107 2.93 -14.36 -9.49
C PHE A 107 3.88 -14.58 -10.68
N LEU A 108 3.82 -13.74 -11.71
CA LEU A 108 4.75 -13.83 -12.84
C LEU A 108 6.19 -13.59 -12.39
N VAL A 109 6.42 -12.54 -11.59
CA VAL A 109 7.75 -12.21 -11.07
C VAL A 109 8.29 -13.34 -10.20
N VAL A 110 7.50 -13.79 -9.22
CA VAL A 110 7.90 -14.87 -8.30
C VAL A 110 8.21 -16.16 -9.07
N LYS A 111 7.38 -16.54 -10.04
CA LYS A 111 7.61 -17.74 -10.86
C LYS A 111 8.87 -17.62 -11.72
N HIS A 112 9.14 -16.44 -12.29
CA HIS A 112 10.35 -16.19 -13.06
C HIS A 112 11.62 -16.28 -12.22
N ASP A 113 11.57 -15.81 -10.97
CA ASP A 113 12.72 -15.88 -10.06
C ASP A 113 12.99 -17.32 -9.60
N TYR A 114 11.95 -18.12 -9.36
CA TYR A 114 12.11 -19.56 -9.10
C TYR A 114 12.70 -20.31 -10.30
N ALA A 115 12.26 -20.01 -11.53
CA ALA A 115 12.81 -20.63 -12.72
C ALA A 115 14.31 -20.35 -12.88
N ARG A 116 14.73 -19.09 -12.64
CA ARG A 116 16.15 -18.71 -12.69
C ARG A 116 16.99 -19.38 -11.60
N ALA A 117 16.44 -19.54 -10.39
CA ALA A 117 17.15 -20.19 -9.28
C ALA A 117 17.38 -21.69 -9.49
N LEU A 118 16.61 -22.34 -10.36
CA LEU A 118 16.76 -23.77 -10.69
C LEU A 118 17.75 -24.02 -11.85
N GLU A 119 18.07 -22.99 -12.64
CA GLU A 119 19.00 -23.08 -13.79
C GLU A 119 20.47 -22.75 -13.43
N SER A 120 20.75 -22.39 -12.17
CA SER A 120 22.08 -22.05 -11.63
C SER A 120 22.61 -23.13 -10.68
#